data_AF-A0A150AD99-F1
#
_entry.id   AF-A0A150AD99-F1
#
_cell.length_a   1.000
_cell.length_b   1.000
_cell.length_c   1.000
_cell.angle_alpha   90.00
_cell.angle_beta   90.00
_cell.angle_gamma   90.00
#
_symmetry.space_group_name_H-M   'P 1'
#
loop_
_entity.id
_entity.type
_entity.pdbx_description
1 polymer ?
#
loop_
_entity_poly.entity_id
_entity_poly.type
_entity_poly.pdbx_seq_one_letter_code
_entity_poly.pdbx_strand_id
1 'polypeptide(L)'
;MADTLTNPHSVMNIQNYEVMWKKSLWFRVNLQTKINYGFFSKNKELTKIIIDAVKNDRIVPYTSDTLETRLSKEEFLSRLIIPQTTGETIDDDDEAWGDIDGMTFKNESGQKPGEEYSPDRLWAIELKVDRVFDKRRSKMYNDLVAINLIIPASENPKGIDIELGSFSYRELNELVFHKRDENGKLVEDPDAIWYNAANSAQNRNLGDAFALELYDGRLIKFENPQNNSIIMMYGNNKQSLYQSQEAVYKLMEYEALLWEY
;
A
#
# COMPACT_ATOMS: atom_id res chain seq x y z
N MET A 1 8.04 -22.03 19.29
CA MET A 1 7.28 -21.53 18.13
C MET A 1 6.55 -22.73 17.57
N ALA A 2 5.22 -22.73 17.53
CA ALA A 2 4.49 -23.80 16.86
C ALA A 2 4.88 -23.74 15.37
N ASP A 3 5.45 -24.81 14.84
CA ASP A 3 5.80 -24.92 13.43
C ASP A 3 4.48 -24.95 12.66
N THR A 4 4.02 -23.77 12.24
CA THR A 4 2.77 -23.64 11.50
C THR A 4 3.02 -24.19 10.12
N LEU A 5 2.24 -25.21 9.73
CA LEU A 5 2.36 -25.86 8.42
C LEU A 5 2.13 -24.89 7.25
N THR A 6 1.50 -23.73 7.52
CA THR A 6 1.17 -22.70 6.54
C THR A 6 1.60 -21.33 7.03
N ASN A 7 1.86 -20.40 6.09
CA ASN A 7 2.13 -19.01 6.41
C ASN A 7 0.88 -18.34 7.05
N PRO A 8 0.96 -17.82 8.28
CA PRO A 8 -0.18 -17.21 8.97
C PRO A 8 -0.70 -15.94 8.28
N HIS A 9 0.12 -15.24 7.50
CA HIS A 9 -0.27 -14.01 6.81
C HIS A 9 -0.78 -14.24 5.37
N SER A 10 -0.71 -15.47 4.88
CA SER A 10 -1.16 -15.86 3.55
C SER A 10 -2.68 -16.04 3.50
N VAL A 11 -3.31 -15.61 2.40
CA VAL A 11 -4.74 -15.91 2.13
C VAL A 11 -4.89 -17.25 1.41
N MET A 12 -3.90 -17.65 0.62
CA MET A 12 -3.93 -18.89 -0.17
C MET A 12 -3.73 -20.17 0.66
N ASN A 13 -3.23 -20.04 1.90
CA ASN A 13 -3.02 -21.13 2.87
C ASN A 13 -2.29 -22.34 2.26
N ILE A 14 -1.26 -22.09 1.46
CA ILE A 14 -0.40 -23.11 0.86
C ILE A 14 0.51 -23.68 1.95
N GLN A 15 0.64 -25.01 1.98
CA GLN A 15 1.49 -25.67 2.95
C GLN A 15 2.96 -25.41 2.63
N ASN A 16 3.79 -25.13 3.63
CA ASN A 16 5.19 -24.76 3.44
C ASN A 16 5.99 -25.84 2.67
N TYR A 17 5.63 -27.12 2.81
CA TYR A 17 6.26 -28.23 2.07
C TYR A 17 5.78 -28.36 0.61
N GLU A 18 4.67 -27.72 0.24
CA GLU A 18 4.17 -27.63 -1.14
C GLU A 18 4.77 -26.45 -1.90
N VAL A 19 5.39 -25.50 -1.19
CA VAL A 19 6.11 -24.37 -1.79
C VAL A 19 7.44 -24.87 -2.34
N MET A 20 7.55 -24.92 -3.67
CA MET A 20 8.79 -25.29 -4.34
C MET A 20 9.69 -24.07 -4.60
N TRP A 21 9.09 -22.92 -4.87
CA TRP A 21 9.81 -21.67 -5.06
C TRP A 21 8.99 -20.51 -4.53
N LYS A 22 9.67 -19.52 -3.94
CA LYS A 22 9.06 -18.29 -3.43
C LYS A 22 9.99 -17.11 -3.71
N LYS A 23 9.42 -15.97 -4.06
CA LYS A 23 10.12 -14.69 -4.10
C LYS A 23 9.21 -13.55 -3.66
N SER A 24 9.70 -12.76 -2.71
CA SER A 24 8.99 -11.59 -2.19
C SER A 24 9.23 -10.38 -3.10
N LEU A 25 8.17 -9.67 -3.45
CA LEU A 25 8.15 -8.51 -4.34
C LEU A 25 7.44 -7.34 -3.66
N TRP A 26 7.94 -6.13 -3.85
CA TRP A 26 7.30 -4.92 -3.35
C TRP A 26 6.92 -4.03 -4.52
N PHE A 27 5.62 -3.73 -4.61
CA PHE A 27 5.05 -2.89 -5.64
C PHE A 27 4.58 -1.58 -5.04
N ARG A 28 5.00 -0.47 -5.63
CA ARG A 28 4.43 0.83 -5.32
C ARG A 28 3.27 1.12 -6.26
N VAL A 29 2.10 1.30 -5.68
CA VAL A 29 0.85 1.56 -6.39
C VAL A 29 0.46 3.02 -6.18
N ASN A 30 0.26 3.72 -7.29
CA ASN A 30 -0.33 5.05 -7.27
C ASN A 30 -1.83 4.93 -7.53
N LEU A 31 -2.64 5.26 -6.53
CA LEU A 31 -4.09 5.14 -6.56
C LEU A 31 -4.78 6.17 -7.48
N GLN A 32 -4.08 7.23 -7.87
CA GLN A 32 -4.58 8.25 -8.81
C GLN A 32 -4.40 7.87 -10.29
N THR A 33 -3.81 6.71 -10.61
CA THR A 33 -3.72 6.28 -12.00
C THR A 33 -5.07 5.82 -12.51
N LYS A 34 -5.27 5.92 -13.84
CA LYS A 34 -6.54 5.55 -14.49
C LYS A 34 -6.99 4.12 -14.19
N ILE A 35 -6.03 3.20 -14.06
CA ILE A 35 -6.31 1.78 -13.76
C ILE A 35 -6.74 1.64 -12.29
N ASN A 36 -6.12 2.37 -11.38
CA ASN A 36 -6.34 2.24 -9.94
C ASN A 36 -7.50 3.06 -9.38
N TYR A 37 -8.15 3.91 -10.16
CA TYR A 37 -9.30 4.71 -9.69
C TYR A 37 -10.43 3.89 -9.06
N GLY A 38 -10.58 2.62 -9.43
CA GLY A 38 -11.55 1.73 -8.79
C GLY A 38 -11.29 1.52 -7.29
N PHE A 39 -10.01 1.57 -6.86
CA PHE A 39 -9.59 1.52 -5.45
C PHE A 39 -9.63 2.90 -4.76
N PHE A 40 -9.79 3.97 -5.53
CA PHE A 40 -9.71 5.36 -5.06
C PHE A 40 -10.90 6.20 -5.50
N SER A 41 -12.08 5.61 -5.35
CA SER A 41 -13.34 6.28 -5.69
C SER A 41 -13.71 7.29 -4.62
N LYS A 42 -14.25 8.44 -5.03
CA LYS A 42 -14.61 9.53 -4.12
C LYS A 42 -15.52 9.05 -2.99
N ASN A 43 -15.19 9.40 -1.76
CA ASN A 43 -15.84 8.99 -0.50
C ASN A 43 -15.66 7.52 -0.08
N LYS A 44 -15.14 6.67 -0.97
CA LYS A 44 -14.82 5.25 -0.73
C LYS A 44 -13.37 4.97 -1.10
N GLU A 45 -12.48 5.88 -0.71
CA GLU A 45 -11.06 5.71 -0.90
C GLU A 45 -10.55 4.56 -0.03
N LEU A 46 -9.71 3.68 -0.58
CA LEU A 46 -9.09 2.58 0.17
C LEU A 46 -8.43 3.07 1.47
N THR A 47 -7.72 4.20 1.39
CA THR A 47 -7.04 4.82 2.55
C THR A 47 -8.01 5.27 3.62
N LYS A 48 -9.14 5.84 3.24
CA LYS A 48 -10.22 6.23 4.16
C LYS A 48 -10.77 5.02 4.89
N ILE A 49 -11.10 3.96 4.14
CA ILE A 49 -11.64 2.71 4.70
C ILE A 49 -10.66 2.10 5.72
N ILE A 50 -9.36 2.08 5.42
CA ILE A 50 -8.34 1.54 6.33
C ILE A 50 -8.18 2.44 7.57
N ILE A 51 -8.08 3.76 7.40
CA ILE A 51 -7.93 4.72 8.52
C ILE A 51 -9.15 4.66 9.44
N ASP A 52 -10.35 4.65 8.88
CA ASP A 52 -11.59 4.53 9.65
C ASP A 52 -11.67 3.19 10.38
N ALA A 53 -11.19 2.09 9.76
CA ALA A 53 -11.10 0.79 10.43
C ALA A 53 -10.14 0.80 11.63
N VAL A 54 -9.00 1.51 11.55
CA VAL A 54 -8.09 1.69 12.70
C VAL A 54 -8.72 2.56 13.78
N LYS A 55 -9.39 3.66 13.39
CA LYS A 55 -10.10 4.54 14.33
C LYS A 55 -11.21 3.82 15.09
N ASN A 56 -11.89 2.89 14.42
CA ASN A 56 -12.95 2.05 14.98
C ASN A 56 -12.46 0.77 15.67
N ASP A 57 -11.15 0.60 15.87
CA ASP A 57 -10.54 -0.57 16.51
C ASP A 57 -10.87 -1.91 15.83
N ARG A 58 -11.20 -1.89 14.53
CA ARG A 58 -11.45 -3.10 13.73
C ARG A 58 -10.16 -3.80 13.33
N ILE A 59 -9.10 -3.04 13.08
CA ILE A 59 -7.79 -3.55 12.68
C ILE A 59 -6.66 -2.84 13.43
N VAL A 60 -5.60 -3.59 13.75
CA VAL A 60 -4.41 -3.07 14.41
C VAL A 60 -3.26 -3.01 13.40
N PRO A 61 -2.67 -1.83 13.15
CA PRO A 61 -1.53 -1.70 12.24
C PRO A 61 -0.28 -2.40 12.79
N TYR A 62 0.69 -2.62 11.90
CA TYR A 62 2.04 -3.08 12.20
C TYR A 62 3.04 -1.97 11.93
N THR A 63 4.19 -2.04 12.60
CA THR A 63 5.27 -1.07 12.43
C THR A 63 5.95 -1.17 11.07
N SER A 64 6.01 -2.38 10.50
CA SER A 64 6.78 -2.70 9.28
C SER A 64 6.14 -3.86 8.51
N ASP A 65 6.59 -4.05 7.27
CA ASP A 65 6.09 -5.02 6.30
C ASP A 65 6.43 -6.48 6.65
N THR A 66 7.28 -6.70 7.66
CA THR A 66 7.55 -8.03 8.24
C THR A 66 6.41 -8.54 9.12
N LEU A 67 5.48 -7.67 9.52
CA LEU A 67 4.29 -8.01 10.33
C LEU A 67 4.62 -8.67 11.68
N GLU A 68 5.75 -8.34 12.28
CA GLU A 68 6.17 -8.92 13.57
C GLU A 68 5.62 -8.14 14.76
N THR A 69 5.77 -6.81 14.74
CA THR A 69 5.40 -5.94 15.87
C THR A 69 4.17 -5.10 15.54
N ARG A 70 3.14 -5.25 16.38
CA ARG A 70 1.92 -4.43 16.32
C ARG A 70 2.24 -3.00 16.72
N LEU A 71 1.67 -2.05 15.97
CA LEU A 71 1.71 -0.63 16.24
C LEU A 71 0.47 -0.24 17.06
N SER A 72 0.64 0.59 18.09
CA SER A 72 -0.50 1.06 18.88
C SER A 72 -1.35 2.05 18.07
N LYS A 73 -2.65 2.14 18.39
CA LYS A 73 -3.56 3.10 17.77
C LYS A 73 -3.07 4.55 17.93
N GLU A 74 -2.64 4.90 19.14
CA GLU A 74 -2.17 6.23 19.47
C GLU A 74 -0.92 6.60 18.66
N GLU A 75 0.01 5.66 18.52
CA GLU A 75 1.20 5.86 17.70
C GLU A 75 0.83 6.03 16.23
N PHE A 76 -0.09 5.22 15.69
CA PHE A 76 -0.57 5.38 14.32
C PHE A 76 -1.24 6.73 14.08
N LEU A 77 -2.12 7.16 14.98
CA LEU A 77 -2.80 8.45 14.87
C LEU A 77 -1.81 9.62 14.98
N SER A 78 -0.79 9.51 15.83
CA SER A 78 0.27 10.54 15.90
C SER A 78 1.06 10.66 14.59
N ARG A 79 1.32 9.55 13.89
CA ARG A 79 1.97 9.56 12.56
C ARG A 79 1.06 10.14 11.47
N LEU A 80 -0.26 10.07 11.66
CA LEU A 80 -1.26 10.64 10.74
C LEU A 80 -1.37 12.16 10.87
N ILE A 81 -0.85 12.77 11.94
CA ILE A 81 -0.86 14.22 12.12
C ILE A 81 0.25 14.84 11.27
N ILE A 82 -0.10 15.90 10.54
CA ILE A 82 0.89 16.68 9.78
C ILE A 82 1.87 17.30 10.77
N PRO A 83 3.18 17.03 10.67
CA PRO A 83 4.14 17.59 11.60
C PRO A 83 4.06 19.12 11.51
N GLN A 84 3.88 19.76 12.67
CA GLN A 84 4.06 21.20 12.74
C GLN A 84 5.53 21.48 12.45
N THR A 85 5.80 21.96 11.24
CA THR A 85 7.03 22.69 11.02
C THR A 85 6.92 23.91 11.93
N THR A 86 7.55 23.86 13.09
CA THR A 86 8.05 25.07 13.74
C THR A 86 9.06 25.67 12.77
N GLY A 87 8.56 26.29 11.72
CA GLY A 87 9.27 27.41 11.14
C GLY A 87 9.41 28.37 12.31
N GLU A 88 10.65 28.67 12.66
CA GLU A 88 10.92 29.96 13.27
C GLU A 88 10.04 30.95 12.51
N THR A 89 9.12 31.60 13.23
CA THR A 89 8.65 32.89 12.79
C THR A 89 9.93 33.70 12.69
N ILE A 90 10.48 33.81 11.49
CA ILE A 90 11.26 34.99 11.15
C ILE A 90 10.23 36.09 11.40
N ASP A 91 10.38 36.77 12.54
CA ASP A 91 9.68 38.02 12.79
C ASP A 91 10.02 38.86 11.56
N ASP A 92 9.01 39.04 10.71
CA ASP A 92 9.08 39.77 9.46
C ASP A 92 9.12 41.26 9.84
N ASP A 93 10.24 41.65 10.44
CA ASP A 93 10.60 43.00 10.87
C ASP A 93 11.48 43.68 9.80
N ASP A 94 11.33 43.28 8.53
CA ASP A 94 11.99 43.93 7.40
C ASP A 94 10.97 44.59 6.47
N GLU A 95 10.65 45.83 6.84
CA GLU A 95 10.16 46.91 5.97
C GLU A 95 11.17 47.21 4.84
N ALA A 96 11.47 46.24 3.99
CA ALA A 96 12.41 46.41 2.90
C ALA A 96 11.94 45.64 1.66
N TRP A 97 11.59 46.41 0.63
CA TRP A 97 11.39 45.99 -0.78
C TRP A 97 9.96 45.71 -1.24
N GLY A 98 9.14 46.77 -1.22
CA GLY A 98 8.50 47.32 -2.42
C GLY A 98 7.55 46.41 -3.21
N ASP A 99 6.25 46.73 -3.13
CA ASP A 99 5.16 46.39 -4.06
C ASP A 99 5.62 45.78 -5.40
N ILE A 100 5.62 44.45 -5.46
CA ILE A 100 5.51 43.72 -6.72
C ILE A 100 4.38 42.71 -6.59
N ASP A 101 3.23 43.15 -7.08
CA ASP A 101 2.12 42.35 -7.61
C ASP A 101 1.88 40.99 -6.93
N GLY A 102 1.27 41.03 -5.74
CA GLY A 102 0.09 40.21 -5.42
C GLY A 102 0.18 38.68 -5.47
N MET A 103 1.37 38.06 -5.54
CA MET A 103 1.51 36.60 -5.54
C MET A 103 2.04 36.11 -4.19
N THR A 104 1.20 36.20 -3.16
CA THR A 104 1.42 35.36 -1.96
C THR A 104 1.26 33.91 -2.39
N PHE A 105 2.34 33.13 -2.37
CA PHE A 105 2.25 31.68 -2.47
C PHE A 105 1.60 31.16 -1.19
N LYS A 106 0.28 31.29 -1.09
CA LYS A 106 -0.50 30.45 -0.20
C LYS A 106 -0.22 29.03 -0.65
N ASN A 107 0.36 28.20 0.21
CA ASN A 107 0.27 26.77 0.02
C ASN A 107 -1.24 26.44 0.03
N GLU A 108 -1.84 26.31 -1.16
CA GLU A 108 -3.26 26.02 -1.37
C GLU A 108 -3.61 24.55 -1.05
N SER A 109 -2.66 23.80 -0.52
CA SER A 109 -2.92 22.56 0.18
C SER A 109 -3.61 22.89 1.51
N GLY A 110 -4.92 23.13 1.47
CA GLY A 110 -5.76 23.61 2.58
C GLY A 110 -5.86 22.76 3.86
N GLN A 111 -4.80 22.05 4.27
CA GLN A 111 -4.65 21.48 5.60
C GLN A 111 -3.62 22.27 6.39
N LYS A 112 -3.98 22.61 7.63
CA LYS A 112 -3.10 23.35 8.53
C LYS A 112 -2.15 22.38 9.24
N PRO A 113 -0.91 22.82 9.57
CA PRO A 113 -0.02 22.03 10.41
C PRO A 113 -0.70 21.69 11.74
N GLY A 114 -0.71 20.40 12.11
CA GLY A 114 -1.44 19.88 13.28
C GLY A 114 -2.81 19.26 12.98
N GLU A 115 -3.31 19.34 11.75
CA GLU A 115 -4.45 18.56 11.29
C GLU A 115 -4.03 17.15 10.84
N GLU A 116 -4.96 16.19 10.86
CA GLU A 116 -4.75 14.82 10.34
C GLU A 116 -4.66 14.85 8.81
N TYR A 117 -3.77 14.09 8.18
CA TYR A 117 -3.75 13.96 6.71
C TYR A 117 -5.11 13.50 6.17
N SER A 118 -5.62 14.20 5.17
CA SER A 118 -6.88 13.81 4.54
C SER A 118 -6.69 12.52 3.73
N PRO A 119 -7.59 11.52 3.83
CA PRO A 119 -7.40 10.23 3.15
C PRO A 119 -7.29 10.31 1.63
N ASP A 120 -7.92 11.31 1.00
CA ASP A 120 -7.87 11.60 -0.44
C ASP A 120 -6.48 12.06 -0.94
N ARG A 121 -5.63 12.54 -0.03
CA ARG A 121 -4.25 12.94 -0.32
C ARG A 121 -3.25 11.80 -0.15
N LEU A 122 -3.62 10.74 0.56
CA LEU A 122 -2.80 9.55 0.74
C LEU A 122 -2.98 8.61 -0.46
N TRP A 123 -2.50 9.02 -1.63
CA TRP A 123 -2.68 8.28 -2.88
C TRP A 123 -1.64 7.19 -3.13
N ALA A 124 -0.57 7.11 -2.32
CA ALA A 124 0.50 6.13 -2.50
C ALA A 124 0.37 4.99 -1.49
N ILE A 125 0.44 3.75 -1.99
CA ILE A 125 0.55 2.56 -1.15
C ILE A 125 1.68 1.66 -1.66
N GLU A 126 2.23 0.86 -0.77
CA GLU A 126 3.15 -0.22 -1.14
C GLU A 126 2.54 -1.58 -0.81
N LEU A 127 2.63 -2.50 -1.76
CA LEU A 127 2.11 -3.85 -1.65
C LEU A 127 3.28 -4.82 -1.55
N LYS A 128 3.27 -5.68 -0.53
CA LYS A 128 4.19 -6.81 -0.42
C LYS A 128 3.51 -8.06 -0.94
N VAL A 129 4.01 -8.58 -2.05
CA VAL A 129 3.47 -9.74 -2.75
C VAL A 129 4.50 -10.86 -2.74
N ASP A 130 4.12 -12.00 -2.19
CA ASP A 130 4.91 -13.21 -2.25
C ASP A 130 4.49 -14.01 -3.49
N ARG A 131 5.37 -14.09 -4.49
CA ARG A 131 5.14 -14.93 -5.66
C ARG A 131 5.60 -16.35 -5.33
N VAL A 132 4.67 -17.30 -5.34
CA VAL A 132 4.84 -18.67 -4.83
C VAL A 132 4.49 -19.68 -5.91
N PHE A 133 5.36 -20.66 -6.14
CA PHE A 133 5.08 -21.81 -6.99
C PHE A 133 4.62 -23.00 -6.14
N ASP A 134 3.33 -23.34 -6.27
CA ASP A 134 2.69 -24.49 -5.62
C ASP A 134 3.02 -25.77 -6.43
N LYS A 135 3.81 -26.66 -5.84
CA LYS A 135 4.23 -27.93 -6.46
C LYS A 135 3.06 -28.88 -6.71
N ARG A 136 2.03 -28.88 -5.86
CA ARG A 136 0.90 -29.82 -5.99
C ARG A 136 0.00 -29.46 -7.15
N ARG A 137 -0.18 -28.15 -7.39
CA ARG A 137 -1.03 -27.64 -8.48
C ARG A 137 -0.26 -27.21 -9.72
N SER A 138 1.07 -27.26 -9.66
CA SER A 138 2.00 -26.76 -10.70
C SER A 138 1.59 -25.38 -11.21
N LYS A 139 1.31 -24.45 -10.30
CA LYS A 139 0.85 -23.09 -10.63
C LYS A 139 1.62 -22.07 -9.81
N MET A 140 1.96 -20.95 -10.45
CA MET A 140 2.37 -19.75 -9.72
C MET A 140 1.15 -18.98 -9.22
N TYR A 141 1.24 -18.54 -7.97
CA TYR A 141 0.29 -17.64 -7.33
C TYR A 141 1.03 -16.39 -6.85
N ASN A 142 0.37 -15.25 -6.94
CA ASN A 142 0.76 -14.05 -6.21
C ASN A 142 -0.08 -14.00 -4.94
N ASP A 143 0.57 -14.16 -3.81
CA ASP A 143 -0.06 -14.03 -2.51
C ASP A 143 0.25 -12.64 -1.95
N LEU A 144 -0.76 -11.79 -1.86
CA LEU A 144 -0.61 -10.46 -1.25
C LEU A 144 -0.51 -10.63 0.27
N VAL A 145 0.60 -10.23 0.85
CA VAL A 145 0.90 -10.42 2.28
C VAL A 145 0.60 -9.17 3.09
N ALA A 146 1.07 -8.01 2.61
CA ALA A 146 0.92 -6.75 3.34
C ALA A 146 0.58 -5.57 2.41
N ILE A 147 -0.18 -4.63 2.96
CA ILE A 147 -0.46 -3.32 2.38
C ILE A 147 0.11 -2.26 3.32
N ASN A 148 0.99 -1.42 2.81
CA ASN A 148 1.62 -0.34 3.55
C ASN A 148 1.03 0.99 3.10
N LEU A 149 0.52 1.77 4.04
CA LEU A 149 0.06 3.12 3.78
C LEU A 149 1.25 4.09 3.83
N ILE A 150 1.37 4.93 2.82
CA ILE A 150 2.48 5.87 2.68
C ILE A 150 1.93 7.28 2.60
N ILE A 151 2.54 8.18 3.35
CA ILE A 151 2.40 9.61 3.15
C ILE A 151 3.36 9.97 2.01
N PRO A 152 2.85 10.34 0.82
CA PRO A 152 3.71 10.66 -0.30
C PRO A 152 4.53 11.93 0.00
N ALA A 153 5.74 11.98 -0.55
CA ALA A 153 6.64 13.13 -0.42
C ALA A 153 6.03 14.48 -0.85
N SER A 154 5.01 14.48 -1.72
CA SER A 154 4.31 15.69 -2.15
C SER A 154 3.45 16.32 -1.06
N GLU A 155 2.93 15.51 -0.13
CA GLU A 155 2.04 15.96 0.95
C GLU A 155 2.82 16.20 2.25
N ASN A 156 3.98 15.58 2.38
CA ASN A 156 4.83 15.73 3.55
C ASN A 156 5.70 16.99 3.44
N PRO A 157 5.69 17.90 4.42
CA PRO A 157 6.58 19.07 4.45
C PRO A 157 8.08 18.72 4.34
N LYS A 158 8.48 17.52 4.79
CA LYS A 158 9.88 17.05 4.72
C LYS A 158 10.32 16.59 3.33
N GLY A 159 9.40 16.44 2.37
CA GLY A 159 9.72 15.99 1.01
C GLY A 159 10.20 14.54 0.91
N ILE A 160 9.92 13.70 1.91
CA ILE A 160 10.32 12.28 1.95
C ILE A 160 9.06 11.44 2.14
N ASP A 161 9.01 10.27 1.52
CA ASP A 161 7.95 9.30 1.76
C ASP A 161 8.05 8.74 3.19
N ILE A 162 6.94 8.79 3.93
CA ILE A 162 6.86 8.24 5.28
C ILE A 162 5.87 7.09 5.29
N GLU A 163 6.31 5.94 5.80
CA GLU A 163 5.42 4.81 6.07
C GLU A 163 4.56 5.12 7.31
N LEU A 164 3.24 5.17 7.12
CA LEU A 164 2.29 5.41 8.19
C LEU A 164 2.12 4.15 9.05
N GLY A 165 1.91 3.02 8.40
CA GLY A 165 1.76 1.71 9.01
C GLY A 165 1.59 0.61 7.97
N SER A 166 1.94 -0.60 8.36
CA SER A 166 1.79 -1.81 7.55
C SER A 166 0.57 -2.60 8.01
N PHE A 167 -0.16 -3.21 7.09
CA PHE A 167 -1.37 -3.96 7.39
C PHE A 167 -1.28 -5.35 6.78
N SER A 168 -1.58 -6.38 7.56
CA SER A 168 -1.71 -7.75 7.05
C SER A 168 -2.91 -7.81 6.09
N TYR A 169 -2.67 -8.23 4.85
CA TYR A 169 -3.74 -8.33 3.85
C TYR A 169 -4.81 -9.33 4.27
N ARG A 170 -4.41 -10.45 4.89
CA ARG A 170 -5.35 -11.42 5.43
C ARG A 170 -6.31 -10.79 6.44
N GLU A 171 -5.79 -9.98 7.37
CA GLU A 171 -6.62 -9.32 8.38
C GLU A 171 -7.50 -8.23 7.77
N LEU A 172 -6.97 -7.44 6.83
CA LEU A 172 -7.77 -6.48 6.07
C LEU A 172 -8.92 -7.18 5.35
N ASN A 173 -8.65 -8.31 4.69
CA ASN A 173 -9.66 -9.04 3.96
C ASN A 173 -10.76 -9.60 4.89
N GLU A 174 -10.39 -10.15 6.04
CA GLU A 174 -11.34 -10.76 6.97
C GLU A 174 -12.12 -9.76 7.85
N LEU A 175 -11.51 -8.61 8.19
CA LEU A 175 -12.05 -7.67 9.18
C LEU A 175 -12.54 -6.33 8.59
N VAL A 176 -12.05 -5.95 7.42
CA VAL A 176 -12.33 -4.63 6.80
C VAL A 176 -13.09 -4.78 5.49
N PHE A 177 -12.63 -5.65 4.59
CA PHE A 177 -13.31 -5.87 3.29
C PHE A 177 -14.51 -6.81 3.42
N HIS A 178 -14.52 -7.63 4.46
CA HIS A 178 -15.65 -8.48 4.84
C HIS A 178 -16.06 -8.20 6.28
N LYS A 179 -17.32 -8.48 6.56
CA LYS A 179 -17.92 -8.49 7.89
C LYS A 179 -18.41 -9.89 8.22
N ARG A 180 -18.48 -10.21 9.51
CA ARG A 180 -19.11 -11.44 9.98
C ARG A 180 -20.61 -11.21 10.15
N ASP A 181 -21.41 -12.04 9.51
CA ASP A 181 -22.86 -12.10 9.69
C ASP A 181 -23.22 -12.65 11.09
N GLU A 182 -24.50 -12.57 11.47
CA GLU A 182 -25.06 -13.15 12.70
C GLU A 182 -24.72 -14.65 12.84
N ASN A 183 -24.61 -15.34 11.70
CA ASN A 183 -24.24 -16.75 11.60
C ASN A 183 -22.72 -17.00 11.58
N GLY A 184 -21.90 -15.96 11.73
CA GLY A 184 -20.43 -16.02 11.71
C GLY A 184 -19.79 -16.18 10.32
N LYS A 185 -20.59 -16.18 9.24
CA LYS A 185 -20.12 -16.27 7.85
C LYS A 185 -19.55 -14.92 7.39
N LEU A 186 -18.47 -14.96 6.61
CA LEU A 186 -17.93 -13.76 5.95
C LEU A 186 -18.87 -13.30 4.83
N VAL A 187 -19.29 -12.04 4.92
CA VAL A 187 -20.13 -11.34 3.94
C VAL A 187 -19.41 -10.05 3.56
N GLU A 188 -19.57 -9.59 2.32
CA GLU A 188 -18.94 -8.35 1.83
C GLU A 188 -19.37 -7.13 2.66
N ASP A 189 -18.42 -6.24 2.96
CA ASP A 189 -18.73 -4.95 3.60
C ASP A 189 -19.27 -3.97 2.53
N PRO A 190 -20.47 -3.37 2.72
CA PRO A 190 -21.03 -2.38 1.79
C PRO A 190 -20.13 -1.15 1.55
N ASP A 191 -19.21 -0.84 2.46
CA ASP A 191 -18.29 0.30 2.31
C ASP A 191 -17.03 -0.07 1.52
N ALA A 192 -16.67 -1.35 1.43
CA ALA A 192 -15.48 -1.85 0.75
C ALA A 192 -15.73 -2.19 -0.73
N ILE A 193 -16.14 -1.20 -1.52
CA ILE A 193 -16.47 -1.42 -2.95
C ILE A 193 -15.34 -0.94 -3.85
N TRP A 194 -14.88 -1.82 -4.73
CA TRP A 194 -14.10 -1.49 -5.92
C TRP A 194 -15.04 -1.13 -7.08
N TYR A 195 -14.90 0.08 -7.60
CA TYR A 195 -15.73 0.56 -8.70
C TYR A 195 -15.12 0.25 -10.06
N ASN A 196 -15.90 -0.39 -10.91
CA ASN A 196 -15.48 -0.68 -12.27
C ASN A 196 -15.82 0.51 -13.19
N ALA A 197 -14.79 1.27 -13.57
CA ALA A 197 -14.96 2.41 -14.46
C ALA A 197 -15.43 2.04 -15.88
N ALA A 198 -15.18 0.81 -16.33
CA ALA A 198 -15.59 0.33 -17.66
C ALA A 198 -17.01 -0.26 -17.67
N ASN A 199 -17.47 -0.82 -16.54
CA ASN A 199 -18.79 -1.43 -16.42
C ASN A 199 -19.38 -1.24 -15.02
N SER A 200 -20.18 -0.18 -14.84
CA SER A 200 -20.79 0.17 -13.56
C SER A 200 -21.78 -0.87 -13.01
N ALA A 201 -22.24 -1.81 -13.84
CA ALA A 201 -23.13 -2.89 -13.40
C ALA A 201 -22.37 -4.01 -12.65
N GLN A 202 -21.05 -4.07 -12.78
CA GLN A 202 -20.21 -5.11 -12.17
C GLN A 202 -19.14 -4.49 -11.27
N ASN A 203 -19.57 -3.80 -10.23
CA ASN A 203 -18.70 -3.44 -9.12
C ASN A 203 -18.36 -4.69 -8.30
N ARG A 204 -17.21 -4.70 -7.64
CA ARG A 204 -16.70 -5.84 -6.85
C ARG A 204 -16.34 -5.38 -5.45
N ASN A 205 -16.11 -6.32 -4.53
CA ASN A 205 -15.46 -6.03 -3.26
C ASN A 205 -13.98 -5.66 -3.49
N LEU A 206 -13.40 -4.79 -2.66
CA LEU A 206 -11.97 -4.49 -2.63
C LEU A 206 -11.11 -5.74 -2.41
N GLY A 207 -11.52 -6.64 -1.52
CA GLY A 207 -10.79 -7.91 -1.28
C GLY A 207 -10.70 -8.76 -2.55
N ASP A 208 -11.82 -8.89 -3.28
CA ASP A 208 -11.84 -9.60 -4.57
C ASP A 208 -11.01 -8.89 -5.64
N ALA A 209 -11.04 -7.55 -5.67
CA ALA A 209 -10.27 -6.77 -6.63
C ALA A 209 -8.75 -6.94 -6.42
N PHE A 210 -8.29 -7.01 -5.16
CA PHE A 210 -6.89 -7.33 -4.84
C PHE A 210 -6.54 -8.78 -5.16
N ALA A 211 -7.42 -9.73 -4.85
CA ALA A 211 -7.21 -11.15 -5.16
C ALA A 211 -7.13 -11.43 -6.66
N LEU A 212 -7.83 -10.63 -7.48
CA LEU A 212 -7.77 -10.67 -8.94
C LEU A 212 -6.64 -9.81 -9.54
N GLU A 213 -5.80 -9.21 -8.69
CA GLU A 213 -4.69 -8.35 -9.11
C GLU A 213 -5.10 -7.22 -10.06
N LEU A 214 -6.27 -6.59 -9.82
CA LEU A 214 -6.76 -5.50 -10.66
C LEU A 214 -5.98 -4.18 -10.48
N TYR A 215 -4.98 -4.18 -9.60
CA TYR A 215 -4.13 -3.02 -9.35
C TYR A 215 -2.97 -2.97 -10.35
N ASP A 216 -2.55 -1.75 -10.69
CA ASP A 216 -1.32 -1.49 -11.42
C ASP A 216 -0.27 -0.87 -10.49
N GLY A 217 0.93 -1.44 -10.48
CA GLY A 217 1.99 -1.04 -9.56
C GLY A 217 3.38 -1.21 -10.17
N ARG A 218 4.29 -0.32 -9.79
CA ARG A 218 5.70 -0.41 -10.18
C ARG A 218 6.47 -1.24 -9.17
N LEU A 219 7.22 -2.24 -9.63
CA LEU A 219 8.15 -2.98 -8.76
C LEU A 219 9.26 -2.04 -8.26
N ILE A 220 9.35 -1.85 -6.94
CA ILE A 220 10.36 -0.98 -6.30
C ILE A 220 11.50 -1.78 -5.67
N LYS A 221 11.23 -3.02 -5.29
CA LYS A 221 12.15 -3.91 -4.60
C LYS A 221 11.73 -5.35 -4.86
N PHE A 222 12.72 -6.22 -4.93
CA PHE A 222 12.52 -7.67 -4.94
C PHE A 222 13.47 -8.27 -3.90
N GLU A 223 13.15 -9.47 -3.44
CA GLU A 223 13.91 -10.15 -2.40
C GLU A 223 15.38 -10.32 -2.78
N ASN A 224 16.25 -9.82 -1.92
CA ASN A 224 17.69 -9.78 -2.14
C ASN A 224 18.45 -9.86 -0.80
N PRO A 225 19.69 -10.39 -0.80
CA PRO A 225 20.47 -10.56 0.44
C PRO A 225 20.77 -9.25 1.18
N GLN A 226 20.85 -8.13 0.46
CA GLN A 226 21.20 -6.82 1.03
C GLN A 226 19.98 -5.96 1.39
N ASN A 227 18.75 -6.44 1.17
CA ASN A 227 17.51 -5.69 1.40
C ASN A 227 17.39 -4.34 0.63
N ASN A 228 18.29 -4.08 -0.32
CA ASN A 228 18.32 -2.87 -1.15
C ASN A 228 17.11 -2.79 -2.08
N SER A 229 16.59 -1.58 -2.28
CA SER A 229 15.62 -1.28 -3.34
C SER A 229 16.29 -1.24 -4.72
N ILE A 230 15.49 -1.35 -5.78
CA ILE A 230 15.99 -1.31 -7.17
C ILE A 230 16.73 0.00 -7.45
N ILE A 231 16.25 1.12 -6.89
CA ILE A 231 16.93 2.41 -7.03
C ILE A 231 18.30 2.43 -6.33
N MET A 232 18.45 1.75 -5.18
CA MET A 232 19.76 1.64 -4.51
C MET A 232 20.72 0.72 -5.25
N MET A 233 20.22 -0.34 -5.90
CA MET A 233 21.06 -1.26 -6.69
C MET A 233 21.57 -0.65 -7.99
N TYR A 234 20.67 -0.02 -8.76
CA TYR A 234 20.94 0.39 -10.14
C TYR A 234 21.08 1.92 -10.30
N GLY A 235 20.86 2.68 -9.23
CA GLY A 235 20.98 4.14 -9.23
C GLY A 235 19.90 4.83 -10.04
N ASN A 236 20.35 5.74 -10.92
CA ASN A 236 19.58 6.70 -11.73
C ASN A 236 18.10 6.31 -12.02
N ASN A 237 17.18 7.26 -11.82
CA ASN A 237 15.72 7.09 -11.96
C ASN A 237 15.28 6.40 -13.26
N LYS A 238 15.91 6.70 -14.40
CA LYS A 238 15.55 6.06 -15.67
C LYS A 238 15.99 4.60 -15.76
N GLN A 239 17.19 4.29 -15.25
CA GLN A 239 17.71 2.92 -15.25
C GLN A 239 16.93 2.05 -14.28
N SER A 240 16.60 2.57 -13.10
CA SER A 240 15.77 1.84 -12.13
C SER A 240 14.34 1.59 -12.64
N LEU A 241 13.81 2.45 -13.51
CA LEU A 241 12.53 2.22 -14.19
C LEU A 241 12.63 1.06 -15.18
N TYR A 242 13.65 1.05 -16.02
CA TYR A 242 13.89 -0.02 -16.97
C TYR A 242 14.15 -1.36 -16.27
N GLN A 243 15.01 -1.37 -15.25
CA GLN A 243 15.34 -2.56 -14.48
C GLN A 243 14.15 -3.14 -13.70
N SER A 244 13.24 -2.28 -13.24
CA SER A 244 11.97 -2.70 -12.64
C SER A 244 11.13 -3.51 -13.63
N GLN A 245 10.99 -3.03 -14.86
CA GLN A 245 10.25 -3.75 -15.91
C GLN A 245 10.98 -5.03 -16.35
N GLU A 246 12.29 -4.95 -16.56
CA GLU A 246 13.13 -6.10 -16.92
C GLU A 246 13.05 -7.20 -15.87
N ALA A 247 13.04 -6.86 -14.57
CA ALA A 247 12.88 -7.81 -13.49
C ALA A 247 11.53 -8.52 -13.53
N VAL A 248 10.44 -7.78 -13.82
CA VAL A 248 9.11 -8.39 -13.98
C VAL A 248 9.07 -9.31 -15.19
N TYR A 249 9.65 -8.92 -16.33
CA TYR A 249 9.74 -9.78 -17.52
C TYR A 249 10.52 -11.05 -17.25
N LYS A 250 11.68 -10.97 -16.60
CA LYS A 250 12.47 -12.15 -16.21
C LYS A 250 11.70 -13.09 -15.29
N LEU A 251 10.83 -12.58 -14.42
CA LEU A 251 9.98 -13.40 -13.57
C LEU A 251 8.88 -14.10 -14.38
N MET A 252 8.35 -13.45 -15.41
CA MET A 252 7.37 -14.04 -16.32
C MET A 252 8.02 -15.11 -17.23
N GLU A 253 9.23 -14.86 -17.73
CA GLU A 253 10.01 -15.85 -18.46
C GLU A 253 10.34 -17.06 -17.59
N TYR A 254 10.77 -16.82 -16.34
CA TYR A 254 11.00 -17.88 -15.37
C TYR A 254 9.75 -18.70 -15.11
N GLU A 255 8.58 -18.06 -15.00
CA GLU A 255 7.30 -18.75 -14.92
C GLU A 255 7.11 -19.68 -16.12
N ALA A 256 7.21 -19.15 -17.34
CA ALA A 256 7.01 -19.91 -18.56
C ALA A 256 7.95 -21.12 -18.66
N LEU A 257 9.21 -20.97 -18.25
CA LEU A 257 10.18 -22.06 -18.23
C LEU A 257 9.83 -23.18 -17.23
N LEU A 258 9.16 -22.86 -16.12
CA LEU A 258 8.66 -23.87 -15.19
C LEU A 258 7.48 -24.68 -15.76
N TRP A 259 6.80 -24.16 -16.79
CA TRP A 259 5.69 -24.84 -17.46
C TRP A 259 6.11 -25.70 -18.65
N GLU A 260 7.30 -25.50 -19.21
CA GLU A 260 7.80 -26.27 -20.36
C GLU A 260 8.35 -27.66 -19.97
N TYR A 261 8.64 -27.88 -18.68
CA TYR A 261 9.24 -29.11 -18.15
C TYR A 261 8.20 -30.08 -17.57
#